data_AF-A0A974SIR8-F1
#
_entry.id   AF-A0A974SIR8-F1
#
_cell.length_a   1.000
_cell.length_b   1.000
_cell.length_c   1.000
_cell.angle_alpha   90.00
_cell.angle_beta   90.00
_cell.angle_gamma   90.00
#
_symmetry.space_group_name_H-M   'P 1'
#
loop_
_entity.id
_entity.type
_entity.pdbx_description
1 polymer ?
#
loop_
_entity_poly.entity_id
_entity_poly.type
_entity_poly.pdbx_seq_one_letter_code
_entity_poly.pdbx_strand_id
1 'polypeptide(L)'
;MEAWDVFIKEHHQGYIGWTEYEQNQAVLAGNAYGRASAEAKSGRGGQALLSGLICCGRCGRRLKTAYVSGGGRPRASTARPVYRCDLPNLQAGHRRCFSLGGRRIDDIVATQMLQAVQPTAIEAAREAGRMLKDRNQEKQRIAELELQQARYDASLAERRYAACDPDNRLIAAQLERAWENALQRVHDCQRRIDELRNAASEEQHPDFVGLAEDLSLAWKAPLTTMRTRQRLVRTLIDEIIADVDQTTNEVVLVIHWKGGQHSEIRFRKPVTGEHGCKTSGQALQVIASMAAKWSDQDIAASLNRMKLPTGQGKTWTAHRVSSIRRVNGIRAYRSADKDGQWLTMQEAAANLGVTHHRIRKLAQSGIIKTEQVMPGAPHQIRATDLQDPAIIDAIKRGTPPRQAVSETQVSMFPDT
;
A
#
# COMPACT_ATOMS: atom_id res chain seq x y z
N MET A 1 6.91 35.53 -26.06
CA MET A 1 7.09 35.95 -27.46
C MET A 1 6.11 37.05 -27.85
N GLU A 2 4.92 37.13 -27.24
CA GLU A 2 3.94 38.24 -27.39
C GLU A 2 4.43 39.65 -27.02
N ALA A 3 5.68 39.81 -26.58
CA ALA A 3 6.26 41.09 -26.18
C ALA A 3 7.28 41.64 -27.19
N TRP A 4 7.46 41.00 -28.35
CA TRP A 4 8.46 41.39 -29.35
C TRP A 4 7.80 41.53 -30.73
N ASP A 5 7.99 42.68 -31.38
CA ASP A 5 7.36 43.00 -32.67
C ASP A 5 7.99 42.27 -33.86
N VAL A 6 9.27 41.86 -33.75
CA VAL A 6 9.98 41.12 -34.79
C VAL A 6 10.82 40.01 -34.15
N PHE A 7 10.69 38.80 -34.66
CA PHE A 7 11.44 37.64 -34.20
C PHE A 7 12.01 36.87 -35.39
N ILE A 8 13.34 36.83 -35.51
CA ILE A 8 14.08 36.16 -36.58
C ILE A 8 14.76 34.92 -36.01
N LYS A 9 14.30 33.73 -36.41
CA LYS A 9 14.89 32.45 -35.99
C LYS A 9 16.30 32.31 -36.55
N GLU A 10 17.20 31.77 -35.73
CA GLU A 10 18.57 31.36 -36.13
C GLU A 10 19.45 32.46 -36.77
N HIS A 11 19.16 33.74 -36.51
CA HIS A 11 19.97 34.86 -37.03
C HIS A 11 21.43 34.77 -36.56
N HIS A 12 21.68 34.29 -35.34
CA HIS A 12 23.03 34.10 -34.80
C HIS A 12 23.20 32.66 -34.34
N GLN A 13 24.45 32.17 -34.32
CA GLN A 13 24.78 30.86 -33.78
C GLN A 13 24.45 30.83 -32.27
N GLY A 14 23.37 30.11 -31.92
CA GLY A 14 22.95 29.92 -30.54
C GLY A 14 23.81 28.90 -29.81
N TYR A 15 23.87 29.01 -28.48
CA TYR A 15 24.49 27.99 -27.61
C TYR A 15 23.74 26.65 -27.64
N ILE A 16 22.45 26.68 -27.95
CA ILE A 16 21.56 25.53 -28.11
C ILE A 16 20.72 25.72 -29.38
N GLY A 17 20.30 24.61 -29.99
CA GLY A 17 19.43 24.65 -31.17
C GLY A 17 18.03 25.18 -30.85
N TRP A 18 17.31 25.67 -31.86
CA TRP A 18 15.96 26.22 -31.68
C TRP A 18 14.99 25.20 -31.08
N THR A 19 15.01 23.96 -31.57
CA THR A 19 14.19 22.85 -31.06
C THR A 19 14.49 22.55 -29.58
N GLU A 20 15.75 22.60 -29.19
CA GLU A 20 16.17 22.38 -27.80
C GLU A 20 15.71 23.54 -26.89
N TYR A 21 15.76 24.77 -27.39
CA TYR A 21 15.23 25.94 -26.67
C TYR A 21 13.72 25.80 -26.43
N GLU A 22 12.93 25.45 -27.45
CA GLU A 22 11.47 25.28 -27.30
C GLU A 22 11.13 24.15 -26.31
N GLN A 23 11.86 23.03 -26.36
CA GLN A 23 11.72 21.95 -25.38
C GLN A 23 12.05 22.43 -23.96
N ASN A 24 13.14 23.17 -23.79
CA ASN A 24 13.54 23.73 -22.50
C ASN A 24 12.50 24.73 -21.96
N GLN A 25 11.95 25.60 -22.82
CA GLN A 25 10.86 26.51 -22.43
C GLN A 25 9.61 25.75 -21.97
N ALA A 26 9.20 24.70 -22.69
CA ALA A 26 8.08 23.85 -22.29
C ALA A 26 8.32 23.17 -20.94
N VAL A 27 9.54 22.66 -20.71
CA VAL A 27 9.96 22.06 -19.43
C VAL A 27 9.92 23.09 -18.30
N LEU A 28 10.44 24.29 -18.53
CA LEU A 28 10.44 25.37 -17.54
C LEU A 28 9.03 25.85 -17.20
N ALA A 29 8.16 25.99 -18.20
CA ALA A 29 6.74 26.31 -18.01
C ALA A 29 6.04 25.25 -17.14
N GLY A 30 6.23 23.96 -17.46
CA GLY A 30 5.69 22.84 -16.67
C GLY A 30 6.28 22.74 -15.25
N ASN A 31 7.46 23.32 -15.00
CA ASN A 31 8.14 23.36 -13.70
C ASN A 31 7.78 24.58 -12.85
N ALA A 32 7.13 25.61 -13.40
CA ALA A 32 6.87 26.89 -12.73
C ALA A 32 5.88 26.75 -11.56
N TYR A 33 6.43 26.72 -10.33
CA TYR A 33 5.67 26.58 -9.10
C TYR A 33 5.08 27.92 -8.64
N GLY A 34 3.85 27.88 -8.09
CA GLY A 34 3.20 29.06 -7.50
C GLY A 34 2.51 30.04 -8.45
N ARG A 35 2.67 29.93 -9.79
CA ARG A 35 1.90 30.73 -10.76
C ARG A 35 0.51 30.14 -11.04
N ALA A 36 -0.45 31.00 -11.40
CA ALA A 36 -1.86 30.67 -11.60
C ALA A 36 -2.18 29.95 -12.92
N SER A 37 -1.18 29.36 -13.60
CA SER A 37 -1.46 28.63 -14.84
C SER A 37 -2.29 27.37 -14.56
N ALA A 38 -3.19 27.07 -15.50
CA ALA A 38 -4.10 25.94 -15.49
C ALA A 38 -3.42 24.60 -15.79
N GLU A 39 -2.11 24.57 -16.01
CA GLU A 39 -1.37 23.39 -16.48
C GLU A 39 -0.79 22.53 -15.34
N ALA A 40 -0.74 21.21 -15.55
CA ALA A 40 -0.17 20.22 -14.64
C ALA A 40 1.31 20.53 -14.30
N LYS A 41 1.64 20.66 -13.01
CA LYS A 41 2.99 21.07 -12.54
C LYS A 41 3.87 19.87 -12.24
N SER A 42 5.18 19.92 -12.48
CA SER A 42 6.08 18.75 -12.38
C SER A 42 6.07 17.96 -11.06
N GLY A 43 6.31 16.65 -11.17
CA GLY A 43 6.36 15.69 -10.07
C GLY A 43 7.68 15.78 -9.30
N ARG A 44 7.65 16.43 -8.13
CA ARG A 44 8.84 16.66 -7.28
C ARG A 44 9.27 15.46 -6.42
N GLY A 45 8.59 14.32 -6.52
CA GLY A 45 8.91 13.11 -5.75
C GLY A 45 8.38 13.10 -4.30
N GLY A 46 7.53 14.07 -3.92
CA GLY A 46 6.81 14.02 -2.63
C GLY A 46 5.81 12.88 -2.56
N GLN A 47 5.32 12.55 -1.35
CA GLN A 47 4.39 11.44 -1.12
C GLN A 47 2.98 11.65 -1.73
N ALA A 48 2.63 12.86 -2.16
CA ALA A 48 1.35 13.15 -2.81
C ALA A 48 1.39 12.87 -4.32
N LEU A 49 0.53 11.97 -4.80
CA LEU A 49 0.49 11.59 -6.22
C LEU A 49 -0.02 12.75 -7.11
N LEU A 50 -1.09 13.41 -6.65
CA LEU A 50 -1.89 14.36 -7.43
C LEU A 50 -1.55 15.82 -7.15
N SER A 51 -0.41 16.06 -6.50
CA SER A 51 0.11 17.41 -6.27
C SER A 51 0.18 18.17 -7.60
N GLY A 52 -0.52 19.30 -7.70
CA GLY A 52 -0.56 20.11 -8.92
C GLY A 52 -1.35 19.47 -10.08
N LEU A 53 -2.26 18.54 -9.82
CA LEU A 53 -3.24 18.03 -10.80
C LEU A 53 -4.69 18.26 -10.35
N ILE A 54 -4.91 18.28 -9.04
CA ILE A 54 -6.26 18.36 -8.46
C ILE A 54 -6.73 19.82 -8.28
N CYS A 55 -7.92 20.11 -8.79
CA CYS A 55 -8.62 21.39 -8.81
C CYS A 55 -9.89 21.32 -7.96
N CYS A 56 -10.31 22.46 -7.40
CA CYS A 56 -11.57 22.58 -6.67
C CYS A 56 -12.72 22.84 -7.64
N GLY A 57 -13.74 21.97 -7.67
CA GLY A 57 -14.94 22.15 -8.48
C GLY A 57 -15.81 23.34 -8.05
N ARG A 58 -15.61 23.89 -6.85
CA ARG A 58 -16.39 25.04 -6.35
C ARG A 58 -15.79 26.40 -6.72
N CYS A 59 -14.46 26.52 -6.67
CA CYS A 59 -13.79 27.80 -6.91
C CYS A 59 -12.82 27.78 -8.11
N GLY A 60 -12.71 26.65 -8.82
CA GLY A 60 -11.81 26.46 -9.96
C GLY A 60 -10.32 26.42 -9.62
N ARG A 61 -9.93 26.64 -8.35
CA ARG A 61 -8.52 26.77 -7.96
C ARG A 61 -7.89 25.42 -7.64
N ARG A 62 -6.61 25.27 -7.99
CA ARG A 62 -5.79 24.10 -7.63
C ARG A 62 -5.68 23.93 -6.12
N LEU A 63 -5.87 22.70 -5.64
CA LEU A 63 -5.71 22.40 -4.22
C LEU A 63 -4.22 22.38 -3.85
N LYS A 64 -3.89 22.92 -2.68
CA LYS A 64 -2.54 22.83 -2.13
C LYS A 64 -2.37 21.49 -1.42
N THR A 65 -1.21 20.87 -1.61
CA THR A 65 -0.80 19.71 -0.82
C THR A 65 -0.20 20.18 0.49
N ALA A 66 -0.76 19.72 1.60
CA ALA A 66 -0.19 19.84 2.94
C ALA A 66 0.17 18.46 3.46
N TYR A 67 1.19 18.38 4.30
CA TYR A 67 1.60 17.14 4.95
C TYR A 67 1.28 17.21 6.43
N VAL A 68 0.45 16.27 6.90
CA VAL A 68 0.02 16.21 8.31
C VAL A 68 0.68 15.00 8.97
N SER A 69 1.39 15.22 10.08
CA SER A 69 1.93 14.15 10.91
C SER A 69 0.96 13.83 12.06
N GLY A 70 0.70 12.54 12.30
CA GLY A 70 -0.11 12.11 13.44
C GLY A 70 0.72 12.14 14.72
N GLY A 71 0.44 13.09 15.62
CA GLY A 71 0.90 13.13 17.02
C GLY A 71 2.41 13.03 17.25
N GLY A 72 3.08 14.17 17.47
CA GLY A 72 4.52 14.27 17.76
C GLY A 72 5.32 14.98 16.66
N ARG A 73 6.62 15.23 16.92
CA ARG A 73 7.51 15.94 15.97
C ARG A 73 7.46 15.27 14.59
N PRO A 74 7.25 16.04 13.50
CA PRO A 74 7.09 15.48 12.16
C PRO A 74 8.36 14.77 11.72
N ARG A 75 8.34 13.44 11.63
CA ARG A 75 9.30 12.71 10.79
C ARG A 75 8.77 12.74 9.35
N ALA A 76 9.63 13.08 8.40
CA ALA A 76 9.28 13.13 6.99
C ALA A 76 8.68 11.81 6.46
N SER A 77 9.02 10.67 7.09
CA SER A 77 8.52 9.34 6.72
C SER A 77 7.08 9.02 7.15
N THR A 78 6.47 9.79 8.06
CA THR A 78 5.11 9.52 8.58
C THR A 78 4.08 10.56 8.18
N ALA A 79 4.50 11.61 7.47
CA ALA A 79 3.62 12.70 7.09
C ALA A 79 2.69 12.28 5.93
N ARG A 80 1.38 12.42 6.15
CA ARG A 80 0.35 12.02 5.19
C ARG A 80 -0.08 13.22 4.36
N PRO A 81 -0.19 13.08 3.02
CA PRO A 81 -0.65 14.18 2.18
C PRO A 81 -2.13 14.46 2.41
N VAL A 82 -2.50 15.73 2.38
CA VAL A 82 -3.86 16.27 2.45
C VAL A 82 -3.98 17.34 1.38
N TYR A 83 -5.02 17.27 0.54
CA TYR A 83 -5.33 18.27 -0.46
C TYR A 83 -6.31 19.29 0.12
N ARG A 84 -5.95 20.57 0.11
CA ARG A 84 -6.75 21.64 0.72
C ARG A 84 -6.98 22.80 -0.23
N CYS A 85 -8.21 23.29 -0.27
CA CYS A 85 -8.53 24.53 -0.97
C CYS A 85 -8.15 25.75 -0.09
N ASP A 86 -6.85 26.02 0.04
CA ASP A 86 -6.31 27.03 0.95
C ASP A 86 -6.36 28.46 0.38
N LEU A 87 -6.41 28.64 -0.95
CA LEU A 87 -6.18 29.95 -1.56
C LEU A 87 -7.25 31.02 -1.23
N PRO A 88 -8.57 30.73 -1.24
CA PRO A 88 -9.58 31.69 -0.79
C PRO A 88 -9.42 32.10 0.68
N ASN A 89 -8.97 31.16 1.52
CA ASN A 89 -8.73 31.40 2.94
C ASN A 89 -7.49 32.28 3.17
N LEU A 90 -6.40 32.03 2.44
CA LEU A 90 -5.16 32.78 2.59
C LEU A 90 -5.22 34.21 2.02
N GLN A 91 -5.95 34.43 0.93
CA GLN A 91 -5.99 35.73 0.27
C GLN A 91 -7.08 36.66 0.83
N ALA A 92 -8.22 36.11 1.25
CA ALA A 92 -9.40 36.90 1.58
C ALA A 92 -10.08 36.46 2.89
N GLY A 93 -9.45 35.60 3.69
CA GLY A 93 -9.97 35.16 4.98
C GLY A 93 -11.23 34.28 4.91
N HIS A 94 -11.67 33.88 3.72
CA HIS A 94 -12.88 33.06 3.56
C HIS A 94 -12.71 31.66 4.15
N ARG A 95 -13.82 30.98 4.43
CA ARG A 95 -13.80 29.56 4.79
C ARG A 95 -13.25 28.74 3.62
N ARG A 96 -12.44 27.71 3.92
CA ARG A 96 -11.98 26.74 2.92
C ARG A 96 -13.18 26.01 2.31
N CYS A 97 -13.19 25.81 1.00
CA CYS A 97 -14.23 25.02 0.33
C CYS A 97 -14.33 23.62 0.93
N PHE A 98 -13.21 22.90 0.98
CA PHE A 98 -13.07 21.61 1.65
C PHE A 98 -11.58 21.20 1.77
N SER A 99 -11.35 20.12 2.52
CA SER A 99 -10.07 19.42 2.63
C SER A 99 -10.30 17.93 2.44
N LEU A 100 -9.35 17.25 1.78
CA LEU A 100 -9.42 15.84 1.46
C LEU A 100 -8.14 15.12 1.85
N GLY A 101 -8.27 13.92 2.44
CA GLY A 101 -7.11 13.07 2.73
C GLY A 101 -6.51 12.51 1.44
N GLY A 102 -5.21 12.73 1.23
CA GLY A 102 -4.56 12.44 -0.06
C GLY A 102 -4.45 10.95 -0.37
N ARG A 103 -4.10 10.11 0.61
CA ARG A 103 -3.82 8.68 0.37
C ARG A 103 -4.97 7.93 -0.32
N ARG A 104 -6.20 8.07 0.19
CA ARG A 104 -7.37 7.38 -0.38
C ARG A 104 -7.67 7.85 -1.81
N ILE A 105 -7.50 9.14 -2.08
CA ILE A 105 -7.71 9.71 -3.41
C ILE A 105 -6.63 9.23 -4.36
N ASP A 106 -5.37 9.29 -3.94
CA ASP A 106 -4.23 8.84 -4.71
C ASP A 106 -4.38 7.36 -5.10
N ASP A 107 -4.81 6.51 -4.17
CA ASP A 107 -5.06 5.09 -4.43
C ASP A 107 -6.20 4.88 -5.45
N ILE A 108 -7.33 5.58 -5.29
CA ILE A 108 -8.48 5.49 -6.21
C ILE A 108 -8.10 5.93 -7.62
N VAL A 109 -7.44 7.08 -7.76
CA VAL A 109 -7.02 7.60 -9.06
C VAL A 109 -5.97 6.70 -9.70
N ALA A 110 -5.04 6.16 -8.91
CA ALA A 110 -4.06 5.19 -9.42
C ALA A 110 -4.76 3.93 -9.96
N THR A 111 -5.74 3.38 -9.25
CA THR A 111 -6.52 2.23 -9.73
C THR A 111 -7.23 2.54 -11.05
N GLN A 112 -7.87 3.71 -11.16
CA GLN A 112 -8.60 4.11 -12.36
C GLN A 112 -7.66 4.34 -13.55
N MET A 113 -6.49 4.94 -13.31
CA MET A 113 -5.44 5.08 -14.32
C MET A 113 -4.94 3.73 -14.82
N LEU A 114 -4.69 2.77 -13.93
CA LEU A 114 -4.24 1.44 -14.32
C LEU A 114 -5.31 0.70 -15.14
N GLN A 115 -6.59 0.83 -14.77
CA GLN A 115 -7.72 0.26 -15.52
C GLN A 115 -7.86 0.89 -16.90
N ALA A 116 -7.72 2.21 -17.00
CA ALA A 116 -7.82 2.94 -18.28
C ALA A 116 -6.70 2.55 -19.26
N VAL A 117 -5.49 2.30 -18.75
CA VAL A 117 -4.31 1.97 -19.59
C VAL A 117 -4.24 0.48 -19.94
N GLN A 118 -4.90 -0.39 -19.20
CA GLN A 118 -4.79 -1.84 -19.37
C GLN A 118 -5.02 -2.33 -20.82
N PRO A 119 -6.06 -1.88 -21.56
CA PRO A 119 -6.26 -2.33 -22.94
C PRO A 119 -5.14 -1.86 -23.88
N THR A 120 -4.75 -0.59 -23.79
CA THR A 120 -3.70 0.01 -24.62
C THR A 120 -2.31 -0.52 -24.29
N ALA A 121 -2.07 -0.92 -23.04
CA ALA A 121 -0.81 -1.53 -22.63
C ALA A 121 -0.56 -2.85 -23.37
N ILE A 122 -1.60 -3.65 -23.60
CA ILE A 122 -1.50 -4.92 -24.34
C ILE A 122 -1.17 -4.63 -25.82
N GLU A 123 -1.84 -3.65 -26.42
CA GLU A 123 -1.55 -3.24 -27.81
C GLU A 123 -0.13 -2.68 -27.96
N ALA A 124 0.30 -1.81 -27.05
CA ALA A 124 1.65 -1.26 -27.04
C ALA A 124 2.72 -2.33 -26.82
N ALA A 125 2.46 -3.32 -25.96
CA ALA A 125 3.38 -4.44 -25.74
C ALA A 125 3.48 -5.35 -26.97
N ARG A 126 2.36 -5.61 -27.65
CA ARG A 126 2.34 -6.31 -28.95
C ARG A 126 3.10 -5.54 -30.01
N GLU A 127 2.94 -4.22 -30.06
CA GLU A 127 3.67 -3.37 -31.00
C GLU A 127 5.18 -3.38 -30.73
N ALA A 128 5.59 -3.23 -29.46
CA ALA A 128 6.99 -3.34 -29.08
C ALA A 128 7.58 -4.71 -29.46
N GLY A 129 6.80 -5.79 -29.29
CA GLY A 129 7.18 -7.13 -29.75
C GLY A 129 7.36 -7.20 -31.27
N ARG A 130 6.45 -6.61 -32.04
CA ARG A 130 6.58 -6.48 -33.51
C ARG A 130 7.83 -5.70 -33.91
N MET A 131 8.05 -4.52 -33.32
CA MET A 131 9.21 -3.69 -33.59
C MET A 131 10.54 -4.40 -33.25
N LEU A 132 10.59 -5.17 -32.17
CA LEU A 132 11.77 -5.97 -31.81
C LEU A 132 12.04 -7.04 -32.85
N LYS A 133 10.99 -7.76 -33.28
CA LYS A 133 11.07 -8.77 -34.33
C LYS A 133 11.57 -8.17 -35.64
N ASP A 134 11.04 -7.03 -36.05
CA ASP A 134 11.45 -6.33 -37.27
C ASP A 134 12.92 -5.90 -37.19
N ARG A 135 13.38 -5.36 -36.05
CA ARG A 135 14.79 -5.03 -35.83
C ARG A 135 15.70 -6.26 -35.87
N ASN A 136 15.26 -7.39 -35.32
CA ASN A 136 16.03 -8.64 -35.35
C ASN A 136 16.10 -9.22 -36.77
N GLN A 137 15.01 -9.18 -37.52
CA GLN A 137 14.98 -9.56 -38.94
C GLN A 137 15.90 -8.66 -39.78
N GLU A 138 15.92 -7.36 -39.52
CA GLU A 138 16.80 -6.45 -40.26
C GLU A 138 18.28 -6.72 -39.96
N LYS A 139 18.65 -6.99 -38.70
CA LYS A 139 20.00 -7.44 -38.35
C LYS A 139 20.39 -8.73 -39.09
N GLN A 140 19.46 -9.69 -39.19
CA GLN A 140 19.68 -10.93 -39.93
C GLN A 140 19.90 -10.65 -41.43
N ARG A 141 19.07 -9.79 -42.05
CA ARG A 141 19.23 -9.39 -43.46
C ARG A 141 20.57 -8.72 -43.73
N ILE A 142 21.00 -7.79 -42.86
CA ILE A 142 22.31 -7.14 -43.00
C ILE A 142 23.44 -8.18 -42.93
N ALA A 143 23.38 -9.10 -41.97
CA ALA A 143 24.39 -10.16 -41.86
C ALA A 143 24.38 -11.11 -43.08
N GLU A 144 23.20 -11.43 -43.63
CA GLU A 144 23.07 -12.25 -44.84
C GLU A 144 23.66 -11.54 -46.07
N LEU A 145 23.46 -10.22 -46.21
CA LEU A 145 24.08 -9.42 -47.27
C LEU A 145 25.61 -9.36 -47.12
N GLU A 146 26.13 -9.20 -45.89
CA GLU A 146 27.57 -9.25 -45.62
C GLU A 146 28.17 -10.60 -46.02
N LEU A 147 27.47 -11.71 -45.73
CA LEU A 147 27.90 -13.05 -46.15
C LEU A 147 27.90 -13.20 -47.68
N GLN A 148 26.88 -12.67 -48.37
CA GLN A 148 26.85 -12.70 -49.84
C GLN A 148 28.05 -11.94 -50.43
N GLN A 149 28.37 -10.76 -49.89
CA GLN A 149 29.53 -9.99 -50.32
C GLN A 149 30.84 -10.76 -50.05
N ALA A 150 30.99 -11.35 -48.86
CA ALA A 150 32.19 -12.13 -48.53
C ALA A 150 32.37 -13.34 -49.46
N ARG A 151 31.27 -14.04 -49.82
CA ARG A 151 31.30 -15.17 -50.76
C ARG A 151 31.71 -14.72 -52.16
N TYR A 152 31.22 -13.57 -52.61
CA TYR A 152 31.62 -12.99 -53.89
C TYR A 152 33.10 -12.63 -53.90
N ASP A 153 33.59 -11.96 -52.85
CA ASP A 153 35.00 -11.58 -52.70
C ASP A 153 35.92 -12.82 -52.71
N ALA A 154 35.52 -13.90 -52.03
CA ALA A 154 36.25 -15.17 -52.02
C ALA A 154 36.32 -15.81 -53.42
N SER A 155 35.20 -15.86 -54.15
CA SER A 155 35.16 -16.37 -55.53
C SER A 155 35.96 -15.51 -56.51
N LEU A 156 36.02 -14.20 -56.29
CA LEU A 156 36.86 -13.30 -57.09
C LEU A 156 38.35 -13.53 -56.79
N ALA A 157 38.73 -13.70 -55.51
CA ALA A 157 40.10 -14.00 -55.11
C ALA A 157 40.59 -15.34 -55.66
N GLU A 158 39.75 -16.37 -55.62
CA GLU A 158 40.01 -17.68 -56.21
C GLU A 158 40.33 -17.56 -57.72
N ARG A 159 39.47 -16.88 -58.48
CA ARG A 159 39.68 -16.67 -59.93
C ARG A 159 40.96 -15.91 -60.23
N ARG A 160 41.34 -14.93 -59.40
CA ARG A 160 42.59 -14.18 -59.55
C ARG A 160 43.81 -15.05 -59.28
N TYR A 161 43.77 -15.89 -58.25
CA TYR A 161 44.82 -16.86 -57.95
C TYR A 161 44.98 -17.88 -59.09
N ALA A 162 43.88 -18.46 -59.57
CA ALA A 162 43.89 -19.46 -60.65
C ALA A 162 44.40 -18.91 -61.99
N ALA A 163 44.27 -17.60 -62.23
CA ALA A 163 44.77 -16.94 -63.43
C ALA A 163 46.25 -16.49 -63.34
N CYS A 164 46.90 -16.65 -62.18
CA CYS A 164 48.30 -16.25 -61.99
C CYS A 164 49.25 -17.23 -62.69
N ASP A 165 50.24 -16.68 -63.41
CA ASP A 165 51.31 -17.48 -64.02
C ASP A 165 52.20 -18.11 -62.92
N PRO A 166 52.50 -19.43 -63.00
CA PRO A 166 53.38 -20.13 -62.05
C PRO A 166 54.78 -19.50 -61.87
N ASP A 167 55.31 -18.80 -62.88
CA ASP A 167 56.63 -18.18 -62.81
C ASP A 167 56.65 -16.96 -61.87
N ASN A 168 55.49 -16.36 -61.58
CA ASN A 168 55.35 -15.21 -60.68
C ASN A 168 55.09 -15.62 -59.22
N ARG A 169 56.02 -16.41 -58.64
CA ARG A 169 55.86 -17.04 -57.32
C ARG A 169 55.48 -16.09 -56.17
N LEU A 170 56.04 -14.89 -56.14
CA LEU A 170 55.74 -13.90 -55.09
C LEU A 170 54.30 -13.37 -55.18
N ILE A 171 53.79 -13.21 -56.41
CA ILE A 171 52.42 -12.74 -56.67
C ILE A 171 51.43 -13.86 -56.33
N ALA A 172 51.74 -15.11 -56.70
CA ALA A 172 50.93 -16.27 -56.35
C ALA A 172 50.77 -16.42 -54.83
N ALA A 173 51.85 -16.30 -54.05
CA ALA A 173 51.80 -16.37 -52.58
C ALA A 173 50.99 -15.22 -51.95
N GLN A 174 51.00 -14.02 -52.54
CA GLN A 174 50.17 -12.91 -52.08
C GLN A 174 48.68 -13.12 -52.39
N LEU A 175 48.36 -13.63 -53.58
CA LEU A 175 46.99 -13.95 -53.99
C LEU A 175 46.40 -15.12 -53.19
N GLU A 176 47.22 -16.12 -52.87
CA GLU A 176 46.87 -17.23 -51.98
C GLU A 176 46.46 -16.71 -50.60
N ARG A 177 47.32 -15.88 -49.97
CA ARG A 177 47.01 -15.26 -48.68
C ARG A 177 45.76 -14.37 -48.75
N ALA A 178 45.55 -13.67 -49.85
CA ALA A 178 44.34 -12.87 -50.06
C ALA A 178 43.09 -13.74 -50.17
N TRP A 179 43.18 -14.91 -50.82
CA TRP A 179 42.08 -15.89 -50.90
C TRP A 179 41.79 -16.55 -49.55
N GLU A 180 42.82 -16.96 -48.80
CA GLU A 180 42.68 -17.50 -47.44
C GLU A 180 41.96 -16.49 -46.51
N ASN A 181 42.36 -15.21 -46.56
CA ASN A 181 41.70 -14.15 -45.79
C ASN A 181 40.23 -13.97 -46.19
N ALA A 182 39.90 -14.08 -47.48
CA ALA A 182 38.52 -13.99 -47.95
C ALA A 182 37.68 -15.20 -47.50
N LEU A 183 38.25 -16.42 -47.50
CA LEU A 183 37.60 -17.62 -46.98
C LEU A 183 37.37 -17.53 -45.46
N GLN A 184 38.34 -17.02 -44.71
CA GLN A 184 38.19 -16.79 -43.28
C GLN A 184 37.05 -15.80 -42.98
N ARG A 185 36.95 -14.72 -43.76
CA ARG A 185 35.85 -13.75 -43.66
C ARG A 185 34.48 -14.39 -43.94
N VAL A 186 34.39 -15.31 -44.91
CA VAL A 186 33.16 -16.08 -45.17
C VAL A 186 32.78 -16.92 -43.95
N HIS A 187 33.76 -17.60 -43.33
CA HIS A 187 33.54 -18.41 -42.14
C HIS A 187 33.05 -17.56 -40.95
N ASP A 188 33.66 -16.39 -40.73
CA ASP A 188 33.26 -15.48 -39.66
C ASP A 188 31.84 -14.93 -39.87
N CYS A 189 31.49 -14.54 -41.09
CA CYS A 189 30.14 -14.10 -41.44
C CYS A 189 29.10 -15.22 -41.25
N GLN A 190 29.44 -16.46 -41.62
CA GLN A 190 28.55 -17.62 -41.44
C GLN A 190 28.30 -17.90 -39.95
N ARG A 191 29.36 -17.93 -39.12
CA ARG A 191 29.24 -18.11 -37.67
C ARG A 191 28.34 -17.04 -37.04
N ARG A 192 28.49 -15.78 -37.47
CA ARG A 192 27.67 -14.66 -36.97
C ARG A 192 26.18 -14.83 -37.31
N ILE A 193 25.84 -15.35 -38.50
CA ILE A 193 24.45 -15.66 -38.86
C ILE A 193 23.90 -16.80 -38.01
N ASP A 194 24.68 -17.84 -37.79
CA ASP A 194 24.26 -19.00 -36.99
C ASP A 194 24.01 -18.60 -35.53
N GLU A 195 24.86 -17.74 -34.95
CA GLU A 195 24.66 -17.12 -33.64
C GLU A 195 23.36 -16.31 -33.57
N LEU A 196 23.07 -15.48 -34.58
CA LEU A 196 21.83 -14.69 -34.66
C LEU A 196 20.58 -15.57 -34.81
N ARG A 197 20.67 -16.71 -35.50
CA ARG A 197 19.56 -17.67 -35.66
C ARG A 197 19.28 -18.45 -34.39
N ASN A 198 20.33 -18.87 -33.68
CA ASN A 198 20.19 -19.55 -32.39
C ASN A 198 19.56 -18.62 -31.35
N ALA A 199 20.03 -17.38 -31.25
CA ALA A 199 19.46 -16.38 -30.34
C ALA A 199 17.97 -16.09 -30.64
N ALA A 200 17.59 -15.99 -31.92
CA ALA A 200 16.19 -15.78 -32.31
C ALA A 200 15.28 -16.99 -32.01
N SER A 201 15.84 -18.19 -31.91
CA SER A 201 15.08 -19.42 -31.59
C SER A 201 14.83 -19.57 -30.08
N GLU A 202 15.70 -18.99 -29.25
CA GLU A 202 15.56 -18.94 -27.79
C GLU A 202 14.60 -17.83 -27.31
N GLU A 203 14.36 -16.80 -28.13
CA GLU A 203 13.38 -15.74 -27.86
C GLU A 203 11.94 -16.29 -27.91
N GLN A 204 11.49 -16.85 -26.79
CA GLN A 204 10.08 -17.14 -26.54
C GLN A 204 9.29 -15.82 -26.59
N HIS A 205 8.19 -15.81 -27.34
CA HIS A 205 7.33 -14.64 -27.39
C HIS A 205 6.76 -14.41 -25.99
N PRO A 206 6.90 -13.19 -25.42
CA PRO A 206 6.32 -12.93 -24.10
C PRO A 206 4.82 -13.13 -24.18
N ASP A 207 4.30 -14.00 -23.31
CA ASP A 207 2.87 -14.11 -23.09
C ASP A 207 2.39 -12.82 -22.42
N PHE A 208 1.44 -12.15 -23.05
CA PHE A 208 0.85 -10.91 -22.53
C PHE A 208 -0.36 -11.18 -21.63
N VAL A 209 -0.73 -12.46 -21.43
CA VAL A 209 -1.70 -12.86 -20.41
C VAL A 209 -1.14 -12.48 -19.04
N GLY A 210 -1.86 -11.61 -18.32
CA GLY A 210 -1.45 -11.12 -17.00
C GLY A 210 -0.74 -9.76 -16.99
N LEU A 211 -0.50 -9.12 -18.15
CA LEU A 211 0.17 -7.81 -18.23
C LEU A 211 -0.49 -6.72 -17.36
N ALA A 212 -1.81 -6.81 -17.17
CA ALA A 212 -2.57 -5.94 -16.28
C ALA A 212 -2.17 -6.10 -14.80
N GLU A 213 -2.01 -7.35 -14.36
CA GLU A 213 -1.58 -7.70 -13.02
C GLU A 213 -0.13 -7.26 -12.83
N ASP A 214 0.72 -7.49 -13.83
CA ASP A 214 2.11 -7.02 -13.86
C ASP A 214 2.22 -5.50 -13.75
N LEU A 215 1.35 -4.74 -14.44
CA LEU A 215 1.33 -3.28 -14.33
C LEU A 215 0.98 -2.83 -12.90
N SER A 216 0.01 -3.51 -12.26
CA SER A 216 -0.37 -3.23 -10.88
C SER A 216 0.75 -3.57 -9.88
N LEU A 217 1.49 -4.66 -10.14
CA LEU A 217 2.63 -5.10 -9.35
C LEU A 217 3.81 -4.14 -9.52
N ALA A 218 4.13 -3.77 -10.76
CA ALA A 218 5.15 -2.79 -11.10
C ALA A 218 4.85 -1.42 -10.48
N TRP A 219 3.58 -0.98 -10.48
CA TRP A 219 3.18 0.24 -9.80
C TRP A 219 3.47 0.21 -8.30
N LYS A 220 3.23 -0.93 -7.64
CA LYS A 220 3.47 -1.13 -6.20
C LYS A 220 4.91 -1.50 -5.85
N ALA A 221 5.73 -1.84 -6.85
CA ALA A 221 7.11 -2.26 -6.65
C ALA A 221 7.94 -1.18 -5.94
N PRO A 222 8.88 -1.57 -5.06
CA PRO A 222 9.73 -0.63 -4.33
C PRO A 222 10.66 0.18 -5.24
N LEU A 223 11.05 -0.40 -6.38
CA LEU A 223 11.87 0.26 -7.41
C LEU A 223 11.14 1.40 -8.11
N THR A 224 9.80 1.36 -8.15
CA THR A 224 8.99 2.41 -8.76
C THR A 224 8.92 3.59 -7.79
N THR A 225 9.72 4.61 -8.07
CA THR A 225 9.77 5.80 -7.20
C THR A 225 8.47 6.61 -7.31
N MET A 226 8.15 7.39 -6.26
CA MET A 226 7.03 8.34 -6.31
C MET A 226 7.17 9.36 -7.44
N ARG A 227 8.40 9.75 -7.80
CA ARG A 227 8.66 10.60 -8.95
C ARG A 227 8.22 9.94 -10.26
N THR A 228 8.52 8.66 -10.45
CA THR A 228 8.07 7.88 -11.61
C THR A 228 6.54 7.82 -11.67
N ARG A 229 5.90 7.48 -10.54
CA ARG A 229 4.43 7.45 -10.44
C ARG A 229 3.79 8.79 -10.82
N GLN A 230 4.33 9.88 -10.26
CA GLN A 230 3.89 11.24 -10.56
C GLN A 230 4.06 11.64 -12.04
N ARG A 231 5.13 11.18 -12.69
CA ARG A 231 5.34 11.41 -14.13
C ARG A 231 4.28 10.67 -14.95
N LEU A 232 4.08 9.38 -14.68
CA LEU A 232 3.08 8.57 -15.37
C LEU A 232 1.67 9.17 -15.30
N VAL A 233 1.23 9.57 -14.10
CA VAL A 233 -0.09 10.20 -13.90
C VAL A 233 -0.23 11.45 -14.77
N ARG A 234 0.81 12.29 -14.84
CA ARG A 234 0.77 13.55 -15.63
C ARG A 234 0.79 13.32 -17.14
N THR A 235 1.33 12.20 -17.59
CA THR A 235 1.28 11.83 -19.01
C THR A 235 -0.14 11.50 -19.43
N LEU A 236 -0.94 10.93 -18.53
CA LEU A 236 -2.27 10.41 -18.84
C LEU A 236 -3.41 11.37 -18.45
N ILE A 237 -3.20 12.20 -17.43
CA ILE A 237 -4.24 13.05 -16.84
C ILE A 237 -3.85 14.51 -17.02
N ASP A 238 -4.79 15.30 -17.55
CA ASP A 238 -4.64 16.74 -17.70
C ASP A 238 -4.92 17.47 -16.39
N GLU A 239 -6.08 17.20 -15.80
CA GLU A 239 -6.49 17.70 -14.50
C GLU A 239 -7.52 16.79 -13.84
N ILE A 240 -7.75 17.01 -12.54
CA ILE A 240 -8.77 16.30 -11.77
C ILE A 240 -9.60 17.33 -11.04
N ILE A 241 -10.88 17.43 -11.35
CA ILE A 241 -11.82 18.30 -10.64
C ILE A 241 -12.38 17.53 -9.46
N ALA A 242 -12.17 18.04 -8.25
CA ALA A 242 -12.69 17.46 -7.03
C ALA A 242 -13.79 18.34 -6.45
N ASP A 243 -14.88 17.73 -6.00
CA ASP A 243 -15.88 18.36 -5.15
C ASP A 243 -16.32 17.41 -4.04
N VAL A 244 -17.00 17.95 -3.04
CA VAL A 244 -17.63 17.21 -1.96
C VAL A 244 -19.11 17.50 -1.98
N ASP A 245 -19.93 16.51 -2.27
CA ASP A 245 -21.36 16.60 -2.09
C ASP A 245 -21.68 16.53 -0.59
N GLN A 246 -22.25 17.61 -0.06
CA GLN A 246 -22.58 17.72 1.36
C GLN A 246 -23.84 16.96 1.74
N THR A 247 -24.74 16.69 0.78
CA THR A 247 -26.01 16.01 1.03
C THR A 247 -25.80 14.50 1.23
N THR A 248 -24.98 13.90 0.37
CA THR A 248 -24.63 12.47 0.40
C THR A 248 -23.34 12.19 1.18
N ASN A 249 -22.56 13.23 1.52
CA ASN A 249 -21.22 13.13 2.10
C ASN A 249 -20.27 12.28 1.25
N GLU A 250 -20.34 12.46 -0.07
CA GLU A 250 -19.48 11.84 -1.06
C GLU A 250 -18.45 12.82 -1.61
N VAL A 251 -17.28 12.30 -1.96
CA VAL A 251 -16.30 13.01 -2.78
C VAL A 251 -16.56 12.63 -4.22
N VAL A 252 -16.74 13.63 -5.07
CA VAL A 252 -16.88 13.49 -6.52
C VAL A 252 -15.57 13.92 -7.15
N LEU A 253 -14.96 13.03 -7.95
CA LEU A 253 -13.78 13.32 -8.74
C LEU A 253 -14.13 13.16 -10.21
N VAL A 254 -13.89 14.20 -11.01
CA VAL A 254 -13.94 14.13 -12.46
C VAL A 254 -12.49 14.17 -12.96
N ILE A 255 -12.04 13.07 -13.57
CA ILE A 255 -10.72 12.97 -14.17
C ILE A 255 -10.83 13.41 -15.62
N HIS A 256 -10.03 14.41 -16.00
CA HIS A 256 -9.86 14.81 -17.39
C HIS A 256 -8.63 14.12 -17.97
N TRP A 257 -8.85 13.17 -18.87
CA TRP A 257 -7.78 12.43 -19.51
C TRP A 257 -7.15 13.25 -20.64
N LYS A 258 -5.85 13.07 -20.84
CA LYS A 258 -5.17 13.52 -22.06
C LYS A 258 -5.79 12.75 -23.23
N GLY A 259 -6.55 13.47 -24.08
CA GLY A 259 -7.39 12.87 -25.11
C GLY A 259 -8.86 13.28 -25.05
N GLY A 260 -9.27 14.07 -24.04
CA GLY A 260 -10.60 14.70 -23.98
C GLY A 260 -11.73 13.81 -23.44
N GLN A 261 -11.44 12.55 -23.10
CA GLN A 261 -12.37 11.71 -22.35
C GLN A 261 -12.40 12.13 -20.89
N HIS A 262 -13.55 11.97 -20.24
CA HIS A 262 -13.73 12.25 -18.82
C HIS A 262 -14.26 11.02 -18.09
N SER A 263 -13.79 10.79 -16.87
CA SER A 263 -14.31 9.74 -15.98
C SER A 263 -14.72 10.33 -14.64
N GLU A 264 -15.93 10.00 -14.18
CA GLU A 264 -16.43 10.43 -12.89
C GLU A 264 -16.36 9.30 -11.87
N ILE A 265 -15.85 9.60 -10.68
CA ILE A 265 -15.71 8.65 -9.58
C ILE A 265 -16.32 9.26 -8.33
N ARG A 266 -17.21 8.51 -7.68
CA ARG A 266 -17.83 8.90 -6.41
C ARG A 266 -17.44 7.93 -5.31
N PHE A 267 -17.12 8.46 -4.13
CA PHE A 267 -16.88 7.63 -2.96
C PHE A 267 -17.18 8.39 -1.66
N ARG A 268 -17.65 7.64 -0.65
CA ARG A 268 -17.97 8.19 0.67
C ARG A 268 -16.75 8.86 1.32
N LYS A 269 -16.95 10.10 1.77
CA LYS A 269 -16.00 10.83 2.61
C LYS A 269 -16.09 10.34 4.07
N PRO A 270 -14.97 9.93 4.70
CA PRO A 270 -14.96 9.61 6.12
C PRO A 270 -15.42 10.81 6.95
N VAL A 271 -16.29 10.56 7.94
CA VAL A 271 -16.76 11.58 8.87
C VAL A 271 -15.63 11.95 9.84
N THR A 272 -15.67 13.16 10.41
CA THR A 272 -14.75 13.56 11.47
C THR A 272 -14.74 12.51 12.59
N GLY A 273 -13.56 12.00 12.94
CA GLY A 273 -13.39 10.94 13.93
C GLY A 273 -13.40 9.51 13.36
N GLU A 274 -13.88 9.30 12.13
CA GLU A 274 -13.73 8.02 11.44
C GLU A 274 -12.30 7.88 10.91
N HIS A 275 -11.59 6.84 11.36
CA HIS A 275 -10.22 6.56 10.93
C HIS A 275 -10.05 5.09 10.56
N GLY A 276 -9.12 4.81 9.63
CA GLY A 276 -8.83 3.45 9.14
C GLY A 276 -8.28 2.49 10.19
N CYS A 277 -7.88 2.98 11.37
CA CYS A 277 -7.46 2.14 12.49
C CYS A 277 -8.64 1.52 13.24
N LYS A 278 -9.50 0.77 12.54
CA LYS A 278 -10.65 0.08 13.15
C LYS A 278 -10.25 -1.34 13.55
N THR A 279 -10.66 -1.77 14.74
CA THR A 279 -10.51 -3.16 15.17
C THR A 279 -11.23 -4.08 14.19
N SER A 280 -10.60 -5.20 13.81
CA SER A 280 -11.21 -6.15 12.87
C SER A 280 -12.55 -6.68 13.41
N GLY A 281 -13.49 -6.96 12.51
CA GLY A 281 -14.79 -7.52 12.88
C GLY A 281 -14.66 -8.83 13.66
N GLN A 282 -13.67 -9.66 13.29
CA GLN A 282 -13.33 -10.89 13.99
C GLN A 282 -12.91 -10.64 15.44
N ALA A 283 -12.04 -9.66 15.70
CA ALA A 283 -11.64 -9.33 17.06
C ALA A 283 -12.82 -8.77 17.88
N LEU A 284 -13.70 -7.97 17.26
CA LEU A 284 -14.92 -7.51 17.93
C LEU A 284 -15.88 -8.67 18.26
N GLN A 285 -16.00 -9.66 17.39
CA GLN A 285 -16.86 -10.83 17.62
C GLN A 285 -16.33 -11.71 18.77
N VAL A 286 -15.01 -11.92 18.84
CA VAL A 286 -14.36 -12.61 19.97
C VAL A 286 -14.56 -11.85 21.27
N ILE A 287 -14.41 -10.52 21.24
CA ILE A 287 -14.66 -9.68 22.42
C ILE A 287 -16.11 -9.78 22.85
N ALA A 288 -17.08 -9.71 21.93
CA ALA A 288 -18.50 -9.81 22.23
C ALA A 288 -18.88 -11.17 22.82
N SER A 289 -18.33 -12.27 22.28
CA SER A 289 -18.63 -13.63 22.76
C SER A 289 -18.04 -13.91 24.14
N MET A 290 -16.89 -13.30 24.46
CA MET A 290 -16.21 -13.53 25.73
C MET A 290 -16.58 -12.52 26.83
N ALA A 291 -16.99 -11.29 26.48
CA ALA A 291 -17.21 -10.20 27.42
C ALA A 291 -18.20 -10.49 28.56
N ALA A 292 -19.21 -11.33 28.31
CA ALA A 292 -20.20 -11.70 29.32
C ALA A 292 -19.68 -12.72 30.34
N LYS A 293 -18.65 -13.51 30.00
CA LYS A 293 -18.20 -14.68 30.77
C LYS A 293 -16.78 -14.55 31.32
N TRP A 294 -15.94 -13.73 30.70
CA TRP A 294 -14.50 -13.65 30.97
C TRP A 294 -14.08 -12.23 31.35
N SER A 295 -12.97 -12.11 32.09
CA SER A 295 -12.40 -10.81 32.42
C SER A 295 -11.76 -10.15 31.19
N ASP A 296 -11.67 -8.82 31.17
CA ASP A 296 -11.01 -8.09 30.07
C ASP A 296 -9.53 -8.49 29.91
N GLN A 297 -8.88 -8.97 30.97
CA GLN A 297 -7.52 -9.48 30.94
C GLN A 297 -7.41 -10.81 30.20
N ASP A 298 -8.35 -11.73 30.44
CA ASP A 298 -8.39 -13.04 29.77
C ASP A 298 -8.77 -12.89 28.29
N ILE A 299 -9.67 -11.95 27.98
CA ILE A 299 -10.03 -11.59 26.60
C ILE A 299 -8.80 -11.04 25.88
N ALA A 300 -8.03 -10.15 26.51
CA ALA A 300 -6.80 -9.62 25.92
C ALA A 300 -5.77 -10.71 25.65
N ALA A 301 -5.57 -11.63 26.60
CA ALA A 301 -4.65 -12.76 26.43
C ALA A 301 -5.08 -13.67 25.27
N SER A 302 -6.38 -13.94 25.13
CA SER A 302 -6.94 -14.78 24.07
C SER A 302 -6.78 -14.14 22.70
N LEU A 303 -7.07 -12.85 22.55
CA LEU A 303 -6.89 -12.12 21.29
C LEU A 303 -5.42 -12.09 20.84
N ASN A 304 -4.49 -11.89 21.78
CA ASN A 304 -3.06 -11.92 21.50
C ASN A 304 -2.61 -13.32 21.05
N ARG A 305 -3.12 -14.38 21.68
CA ARG A 305 -2.83 -15.77 21.30
C ARG A 305 -3.33 -16.10 19.89
N MET A 306 -4.50 -15.57 19.52
CA MET A 306 -5.06 -15.67 18.17
C MET A 306 -4.35 -14.79 17.13
N LYS A 307 -3.31 -14.05 17.52
CA LYS A 307 -2.58 -13.08 16.68
C LYS A 307 -3.50 -12.04 16.02
N LEU A 308 -4.59 -11.68 16.69
CA LEU A 308 -5.51 -10.64 16.23
C LEU A 308 -5.05 -9.28 16.79
N PRO A 309 -4.45 -8.38 16.00
CA PRO A 309 -4.00 -7.09 16.50
C PRO A 309 -5.18 -6.13 16.72
N THR A 310 -4.95 -5.10 17.53
CA THR A 310 -5.87 -3.95 17.62
C THR A 310 -5.92 -3.20 16.28
N GLY A 311 -6.93 -2.33 16.08
CA GLY A 311 -7.01 -1.50 14.86
C GLY A 311 -5.78 -0.61 14.60
N GLN A 312 -4.92 -0.40 15.59
CA GLN A 312 -3.65 0.34 15.45
C GLN A 312 -2.42 -0.58 15.31
N GLY A 313 -2.60 -1.89 15.13
CA GLY A 313 -1.50 -2.86 15.04
C GLY A 313 -0.81 -3.16 16.38
N LYS A 314 -1.38 -2.73 17.51
CA LYS A 314 -0.82 -2.95 18.85
C LYS A 314 -1.37 -4.24 19.48
N THR A 315 -0.65 -4.78 20.47
CA THR A 315 -1.10 -5.87 21.33
C THR A 315 -2.33 -5.49 22.17
N TRP A 316 -3.10 -6.48 22.61
CA TRP A 316 -4.23 -6.26 23.51
C TRP A 316 -3.79 -6.18 24.97
N THR A 317 -4.39 -5.26 25.70
CA THR A 317 -4.32 -5.15 27.16
C THR A 317 -5.74 -5.07 27.71
N ALA A 318 -5.95 -5.40 29.00
CA ALA A 318 -7.26 -5.33 29.63
C ALA A 318 -7.93 -3.94 29.43
N HIS A 319 -7.15 -2.87 29.57
CA HIS A 319 -7.62 -1.50 29.31
C HIS A 319 -8.06 -1.28 27.86
N ARG A 320 -7.33 -1.81 26.86
CA ARG A 320 -7.69 -1.68 25.44
C ARG A 320 -8.96 -2.46 25.10
N VAL A 321 -9.16 -3.63 25.69
CA VAL A 321 -10.40 -4.42 25.57
C VAL A 321 -11.56 -3.67 26.23
N SER A 322 -11.38 -3.15 27.44
CA SER A 322 -12.40 -2.37 28.15
C SER A 322 -12.83 -1.13 27.36
N SER A 323 -11.87 -0.39 26.81
CA SER A 323 -12.12 0.78 25.97
C SER A 323 -12.89 0.42 24.70
N ILE A 324 -12.47 -0.63 23.97
CA ILE A 324 -13.15 -1.02 22.72
C ILE A 324 -14.56 -1.55 23.00
N ARG A 325 -14.76 -2.27 24.11
CA ARG A 325 -16.09 -2.72 24.54
C ARG A 325 -17.02 -1.55 24.81
N ARG A 326 -16.56 -0.54 25.58
CA ARG A 326 -17.36 0.67 25.88
C ARG A 326 -17.78 1.41 24.62
N VAL A 327 -16.85 1.63 23.69
CA VAL A 327 -17.13 2.32 22.42
C VAL A 327 -18.12 1.55 21.55
N ASN A 328 -18.14 0.21 21.63
CA ASN A 328 -19.05 -0.64 20.85
C ASN A 328 -20.28 -1.12 21.65
N GLY A 329 -20.54 -0.58 22.84
CA GLY A 329 -21.70 -0.96 23.66
C GLY A 329 -21.69 -2.42 24.17
N ILE A 330 -20.53 -3.07 24.24
CA ILE A 330 -20.42 -4.47 24.66
C ILE A 330 -20.34 -4.54 26.20
N ARG A 331 -21.42 -5.02 26.83
CA ARG A 331 -21.53 -5.14 28.28
C ARG A 331 -20.57 -6.18 28.86
N ALA A 332 -20.14 -5.97 30.10
CA ALA A 332 -19.19 -6.82 30.81
C ALA A 332 -19.88 -8.00 31.50
N TYR A 333 -19.10 -8.85 32.17
CA TYR A 333 -19.62 -9.72 33.23
C TYR A 333 -20.19 -8.88 34.40
N ARG A 334 -21.15 -9.42 35.17
CA ARG A 334 -22.04 -8.61 36.02
C ARG A 334 -21.34 -7.78 37.11
N SER A 335 -20.24 -8.26 37.69
CA SER A 335 -19.46 -7.52 38.70
C SER A 335 -18.45 -6.50 38.15
N ALA A 336 -18.39 -6.32 36.82
CA ALA A 336 -17.65 -5.21 36.23
C ALA A 336 -18.48 -3.92 36.14
N ASP A 337 -19.81 -4.01 36.25
CA ASP A 337 -20.67 -2.85 36.46
C ASP A 337 -20.55 -2.43 37.93
N LYS A 338 -20.04 -1.22 38.19
CA LYS A 338 -19.78 -0.68 39.54
C LYS A 338 -21.04 -0.12 40.23
N ASP A 339 -22.21 -0.64 39.85
CA ASP A 339 -23.52 -0.24 40.40
C ASP A 339 -23.73 -0.75 41.83
N GLY A 340 -22.72 -1.41 42.42
CA GLY A 340 -22.72 -1.91 43.79
C GLY A 340 -23.55 -3.18 44.00
N GLN A 341 -24.24 -3.69 42.96
CA GLN A 341 -25.09 -4.87 43.08
C GLN A 341 -24.31 -6.20 43.09
N TRP A 342 -23.22 -6.26 42.34
CA TRP A 342 -22.37 -7.45 42.19
C TRP A 342 -20.91 -7.09 42.47
N LEU A 343 -20.28 -7.85 43.35
CA LEU A 343 -18.93 -7.62 43.84
C LEU A 343 -18.02 -8.77 43.44
N THR A 344 -16.78 -8.42 43.14
CA THR A 344 -15.67 -9.38 43.07
C THR A 344 -15.23 -9.79 44.48
N MET A 345 -14.47 -10.88 44.62
CA MET A 345 -13.94 -11.30 45.93
C MET A 345 -13.09 -10.22 46.61
N GLN A 346 -12.36 -9.41 45.84
CA GLN A 346 -11.55 -8.31 46.39
C GLN A 346 -12.43 -7.18 46.94
N GLU A 347 -13.51 -6.85 46.23
CA GLU A 347 -14.44 -5.81 46.69
C GLU A 347 -15.29 -6.28 47.86
N ALA A 348 -15.75 -7.53 47.85
CA ALA A 348 -16.45 -8.12 48.99
C ALA A 348 -15.54 -8.16 50.23
N ALA A 349 -14.26 -8.47 50.05
CA ALA A 349 -13.25 -8.44 51.10
C ALA A 349 -13.05 -7.03 51.66
N ALA A 350 -12.93 -6.03 50.79
CA ALA A 350 -12.82 -4.63 51.19
C ALA A 350 -14.06 -4.14 51.95
N ASN A 351 -15.27 -4.52 51.49
CA ASN A 351 -16.53 -4.13 52.11
C ASN A 351 -16.69 -4.72 53.52
N LEU A 352 -16.22 -5.95 53.74
CA LEU A 352 -16.30 -6.65 55.02
C LEU A 352 -15.07 -6.47 55.92
N GLY A 353 -14.04 -5.73 55.47
CA GLY A 353 -12.79 -5.54 56.21
C GLY A 353 -11.96 -6.81 56.43
N VAL A 354 -12.09 -7.80 55.53
CA VAL A 354 -11.38 -9.10 55.61
C VAL A 354 -10.47 -9.32 54.42
N THR A 355 -9.65 -10.37 54.45
CA THR A 355 -8.81 -10.76 53.31
C THR A 355 -9.62 -11.54 52.25
N HIS A 356 -9.26 -11.38 50.97
CA HIS A 356 -9.90 -12.12 49.88
C HIS A 356 -9.79 -13.65 50.01
N HIS A 357 -8.74 -14.16 50.68
CA HIS A 357 -8.61 -15.57 51.04
C HIS A 357 -9.70 -16.05 52.00
N ARG A 358 -10.14 -15.20 52.94
CA ARG A 358 -11.24 -15.53 53.86
C ARG A 358 -12.58 -15.61 53.13
N ILE A 359 -12.85 -14.66 52.23
CA ILE A 359 -14.03 -14.71 51.35
C ILE A 359 -14.04 -15.98 50.51
N ARG A 360 -12.89 -16.36 49.93
CA ARG A 360 -12.75 -17.62 49.17
C ARG A 360 -13.04 -18.85 50.02
N LYS A 361 -12.55 -18.91 51.27
CA LYS A 361 -12.87 -20.01 52.20
C LYS A 361 -14.36 -20.07 52.55
N LEU A 362 -15.00 -18.92 52.78
CA LEU A 362 -16.44 -18.84 53.08
C LEU A 362 -17.31 -19.24 51.88
N ALA A 363 -16.86 -18.95 50.66
CA ALA A 363 -17.48 -19.43 49.43
C ALA A 363 -17.32 -20.95 49.27
N GLN A 364 -16.13 -21.50 49.55
CA GLN A 364 -15.87 -22.95 49.51
C GLN A 364 -16.68 -23.72 50.56
N SER A 365 -16.93 -23.13 51.73
CA SER A 365 -17.78 -23.72 52.77
C SER A 365 -19.29 -23.50 52.53
N GLY A 366 -19.68 -22.88 51.41
CA GLY A 366 -21.08 -22.63 51.05
C GLY A 366 -21.80 -21.57 51.88
N ILE A 367 -21.08 -20.80 52.70
CA ILE A 367 -21.65 -19.76 53.58
C ILE A 367 -21.98 -18.50 52.77
N ILE A 368 -21.12 -18.14 51.82
CA ILE A 368 -21.39 -17.06 50.86
C ILE A 368 -21.86 -17.68 49.56
N LYS A 369 -23.05 -17.30 49.08
CA LYS A 369 -23.51 -17.68 47.75
C LYS A 369 -22.67 -16.95 46.72
N THR A 370 -21.98 -17.73 45.87
CA THR A 370 -21.18 -17.18 44.78
C THR A 370 -21.63 -17.79 43.48
N GLU A 371 -21.92 -16.94 42.49
CA GLU A 371 -22.16 -17.39 41.14
C GLU A 371 -20.83 -17.48 40.38
N GLN A 372 -20.53 -18.66 39.88
CA GLN A 372 -19.48 -18.88 38.89
C GLN A 372 -20.12 -19.37 37.61
N VAL A 373 -19.75 -18.76 36.48
CA VAL A 373 -20.22 -19.19 35.16
C VAL A 373 -19.61 -20.55 34.77
N MET A 374 -18.41 -20.85 35.27
CA MET A 374 -17.72 -22.13 35.12
C MET A 374 -16.69 -22.31 36.24
N PRO A 375 -16.27 -23.56 36.57
CA PRO A 375 -15.23 -23.79 37.57
C PRO A 375 -13.95 -23.00 37.27
N GLY A 376 -13.52 -22.17 38.22
CA GLY A 376 -12.31 -21.33 38.09
C GLY A 376 -12.54 -19.93 37.52
N ALA A 377 -13.76 -19.60 37.08
CA ALA A 377 -14.12 -18.22 36.73
C ALA A 377 -14.15 -17.31 38.00
N PRO A 378 -13.97 -15.99 37.87
CA PRO A 378 -14.10 -15.06 38.99
C PRO A 378 -15.45 -15.21 39.69
N HIS A 379 -15.44 -15.36 41.02
CA HIS A 379 -16.69 -15.43 41.81
C HIS A 379 -17.44 -14.10 41.74
N GLN A 380 -18.73 -14.17 41.46
CA GLN A 380 -19.65 -13.04 41.50
C GLN A 380 -20.51 -13.16 42.76
N ILE A 381 -20.44 -12.15 43.61
CA ILE A 381 -21.11 -12.12 44.91
C ILE A 381 -22.12 -10.99 44.89
N ARG A 382 -23.38 -11.26 45.20
CA ARG A 382 -24.39 -10.21 45.29
C ARG A 382 -24.13 -9.38 46.55
N ALA A 383 -24.12 -8.06 46.46
CA ALA A 383 -23.83 -7.21 47.62
C ALA A 383 -24.88 -7.33 48.73
N THR A 384 -26.13 -7.61 48.36
CA THR A 384 -27.22 -7.92 49.30
C THR A 384 -26.92 -9.15 50.14
N ASP A 385 -26.28 -10.15 49.53
CA ASP A 385 -26.02 -11.42 50.20
C ASP A 385 -24.98 -11.22 51.30
N LEU A 386 -24.06 -10.26 51.18
CA LEU A 386 -23.06 -9.94 52.21
C LEU A 386 -23.63 -9.35 53.51
N GLN A 387 -24.88 -8.89 53.49
CA GLN A 387 -25.55 -8.34 54.68
C GLN A 387 -26.24 -9.42 55.52
N ASP A 388 -26.22 -10.69 55.08
CA ASP A 388 -26.81 -11.80 55.81
C ASP A 388 -26.12 -11.96 57.20
N PRO A 389 -26.89 -11.96 58.31
CA PRO A 389 -26.34 -12.13 59.65
C PRO A 389 -25.50 -13.40 59.81
N ALA A 390 -25.79 -14.47 59.05
CA ALA A 390 -25.00 -15.69 59.08
C ALA A 390 -23.55 -15.47 58.60
N ILE A 391 -23.36 -14.60 57.61
CA ILE A 391 -22.03 -14.26 57.06
C ILE A 391 -21.29 -13.34 58.03
N ILE A 392 -21.97 -12.35 58.60
CA ILE A 392 -21.41 -11.42 59.60
C ILE A 392 -20.93 -12.20 60.83
N ASP A 393 -21.71 -13.17 61.31
CA ASP A 393 -21.33 -14.01 62.44
C ASP A 393 -20.20 -15.00 62.11
N ALA A 394 -20.16 -15.53 60.88
CA ALA A 394 -19.07 -16.40 60.41
C ALA A 394 -17.73 -15.65 60.25
N ILE A 395 -17.79 -14.34 60.00
CA ILE A 395 -16.63 -13.45 59.98
C ILE A 395 -16.16 -13.16 61.41
N LYS A 396 -17.07 -12.81 62.33
CA LYS A 396 -16.75 -12.53 63.74
C LYS A 396 -16.18 -13.72 64.51
N ARG A 397 -16.63 -14.94 64.21
CA ARG A 397 -16.17 -16.15 64.90
C ARG A 397 -14.69 -16.50 64.68
N GLY A 398 -13.99 -15.87 63.72
CA GLY A 398 -12.54 -16.04 63.46
C GLY A 398 -12.14 -17.41 62.88
N THR A 399 -12.86 -18.46 63.26
CA THR A 399 -12.64 -19.86 62.90
C THR A 399 -13.94 -20.39 62.28
N PRO A 400 -13.90 -21.10 61.14
CA PRO A 400 -15.12 -21.68 60.57
C PRO A 400 -15.76 -22.65 61.57
N PRO A 401 -17.09 -22.82 61.57
CA PRO A 401 -17.67 -24.00 62.19
C PRO A 401 -17.00 -25.23 61.58
N ARG A 402 -16.55 -26.18 62.41
CA ARG A 402 -16.05 -27.48 61.94
C ARG A 402 -17.08 -28.02 60.95
N GLN A 403 -16.64 -28.43 59.76
CA GLN A 403 -17.50 -29.17 58.84
C GLN A 403 -18.15 -30.28 59.65
N ALA A 404 -19.48 -30.35 59.65
CA ALA A 404 -20.18 -31.50 60.19
C ALA A 404 -19.60 -32.72 59.47
N VAL A 405 -19.05 -33.66 60.23
CA VAL A 405 -18.58 -34.94 59.71
C VAL A 405 -19.76 -35.53 58.94
N SER A 406 -19.57 -35.77 57.65
CA SER A 406 -20.56 -36.45 56.82
C SER A 406 -20.86 -37.80 57.47
N GLU A 407 -22.14 -38.15 57.68
CA GLU A 407 -22.54 -39.48 58.19
C GLU A 407 -22.04 -40.64 57.31
N THR A 408 -21.49 -40.35 56.14
CA THR A 408 -20.88 -41.31 55.21
C THR A 408 -19.35 -41.41 55.30
N GLN A 409 -18.69 -40.74 56.25
CA GLN A 409 -17.23 -40.80 56.38
C GLN A 409 -16.81 -42.01 57.22
N VAL A 410 -16.45 -43.11 56.55
CA VAL A 410 -15.88 -44.30 57.19
C VAL A 410 -14.52 -43.93 57.79
N SER A 411 -14.36 -44.12 59.12
CA SER A 411 -13.08 -43.95 59.81
C SER A 411 -12.05 -44.93 59.24
N MET A 412 -10.88 -44.42 58.86
CA MET A 412 -9.78 -45.22 58.30
C MET A 412 -8.92 -45.90 59.39
N PHE A 413 -9.26 -45.68 60.66
CA PHE A 413 -8.56 -46.27 61.80
C PHE A 413 -9.56 -47.05 62.65
N PRO A 414 -9.31 -48.35 62.91
CA PRO A 414 -10.08 -49.10 63.90
C PRO A 414 -9.69 -48.60 65.30
N ASP A 415 -10.69 -48.39 66.15
CA ASP A 415 -10.48 -48.03 67.54
C ASP A 415 -9.81 -49.22 68.27
N THR A 416 -8.59 -49.00 68.75
CA THR A 416 -7.89 -49.87 69.70
C THR A 416 -7.37 -49.05 70.86
#